data_AF-A0A6B1AGL7-F1
#
_entry.id   AF-A0A6B1AGL7-F1
#
_cell.length_a   1.000
_cell.length_b   1.000
_cell.length_c   1.000
_cell.angle_alpha   90.00
_cell.angle_beta   90.00
_cell.angle_gamma   90.00
#
_symmetry.space_group_name_H-M   'P 1'
#
loop_
_entity.id
_entity.type
_entity.pdbx_description
1 polymer ?
#
loop_
_entity_poly.entity_id
_entity_poly.type
_entity_poly.pdbx_seq_one_letter_code
_entity_poly.pdbx_strand_id
1 'polypeptide(L)'
;MLTDSFKPVLDRDRAIESTSGLMEVISPMLREAVNYSTWAFARIVETGPASMHKAAFVAPVVLFRHIIEVTDAIEVALSNSCVHPAKMMLRGSFEAMLAVQYICNEDVERRALAWLYNNVRNRMERHKAIQAGKLSDDLMREIDDELLARVEEELQRFRTLRDAPYLQEVHKAAQASGRRWRWHSLWNGPKNLWELARHLDRLDDFELLYRQWSGEVHASSGLRKTFHVGQDGRQSIIPIRSPVDMKIVADKARSYLLYVLLAIIDGFRPGEEAGRAEWHRNVMMPLKQKFRNVSFTFKVTPYEWQEEDQRRLREKRDEQESVDAVRDA
;
A
#
# COMPACT_ATOMS: atom_id res chain seq x y z
N MET A 1 24.36 -7.81 -24.61
CA MET A 1 23.20 -8.66 -24.95
C MET A 1 21.92 -7.80 -24.97
N LEU A 2 20.83 -8.22 -25.61
CA LEU A 2 19.52 -7.53 -25.56
C LEU A 2 18.89 -7.50 -24.14
N THR A 3 19.55 -8.13 -23.17
CA THR A 3 19.15 -8.18 -21.76
C THR A 3 19.76 -7.06 -20.92
N ASP A 4 20.76 -6.33 -21.43
CA ASP A 4 21.35 -5.20 -20.73
C ASP A 4 20.35 -4.05 -20.62
N SER A 5 20.32 -3.37 -19.47
CA SER A 5 19.41 -2.24 -19.27
C SER A 5 19.70 -1.11 -20.26
N PHE A 6 18.67 -0.61 -20.95
CA PHE A 6 18.77 0.60 -21.74
C PHE A 6 18.92 1.82 -20.81
N LYS A 7 20.18 2.18 -20.54
CA LYS A 7 20.59 3.17 -19.53
C LYS A 7 19.84 4.50 -19.60
N PRO A 8 19.49 5.05 -20.77
CA PRO A 8 18.67 6.26 -20.85
C PRO A 8 17.31 6.19 -20.14
N VAL A 9 16.69 5.02 -20.12
CA VAL A 9 15.36 4.80 -19.52
C VAL A 9 15.49 4.13 -18.15
N LEU A 10 16.50 3.28 -17.98
CA LEU A 10 16.71 2.48 -16.78
C LEU A 10 18.20 2.35 -16.45
N ASP A 11 18.72 3.34 -15.71
CA ASP A 11 20.03 3.23 -15.07
C ASP A 11 19.87 3.07 -13.55
N ARG A 12 19.98 1.82 -13.09
CA ARG A 12 19.72 1.46 -11.70
C ARG A 12 20.75 2.05 -10.74
N ASP A 13 22.02 1.94 -11.10
CA ASP A 13 23.14 2.33 -10.25
C ASP A 13 23.18 3.84 -10.10
N ARG A 14 23.06 4.55 -11.22
CA ARG A 14 22.98 6.02 -11.22
C ARG A 14 21.76 6.53 -10.46
N ALA A 15 20.61 5.88 -10.55
CA ALA A 15 19.43 6.28 -9.78
C ALA A 15 19.69 6.17 -8.26
N ILE A 16 20.25 5.03 -7.82
CA ILE A 16 20.61 4.81 -6.40
C ILE A 16 21.67 5.83 -5.95
N GLU A 17 22.74 6.01 -6.72
CA GLU A 17 23.79 6.99 -6.43
C GLU A 17 23.21 8.40 -6.31
N SER A 18 22.35 8.79 -7.26
CA SER A 18 21.73 10.12 -7.27
C SER A 18 20.80 10.39 -6.09
N THR A 19 20.33 9.35 -5.40
CA THR A 19 19.41 9.46 -4.25
C THR A 19 20.08 9.20 -2.91
N SER A 20 21.36 8.79 -2.91
CA SER A 20 22.13 8.43 -1.71
C SER A 20 21.99 9.44 -0.57
N GLY A 21 22.28 10.72 -0.81
CA GLY A 21 22.19 11.76 0.22
C GLY A 21 20.77 12.01 0.76
N LEU A 22 19.73 11.73 -0.03
CA LEU A 22 18.35 11.77 0.46
C LEU A 22 18.03 10.52 1.28
N MET A 23 18.53 9.35 0.86
CA MET A 23 18.33 8.07 1.55
C MET A 23 19.05 7.98 2.89
N GLU A 24 20.17 8.68 3.08
CA GLU A 24 20.84 8.85 4.38
C GLU A 24 19.90 9.42 5.46
N VAL A 25 18.85 10.14 5.05
CA VAL A 25 17.86 10.73 5.95
C VAL A 25 16.56 9.95 5.96
N ILE A 26 16.08 9.51 4.79
CA ILE A 26 14.81 8.77 4.66
C ILE A 26 14.89 7.39 5.33
N SER A 27 15.95 6.63 5.06
CA SER A 27 16.05 5.24 5.51
C SER A 27 16.05 5.14 7.04
N PRO A 28 16.90 5.89 7.79
CA PRO A 28 16.85 5.85 9.25
C PRO A 28 15.49 6.27 9.83
N MET A 29 14.83 7.25 9.22
CA MET A 29 13.51 7.72 9.67
C MET A 29 12.42 6.65 9.52
N LEU A 30 12.36 5.99 8.36
CA LEU A 30 11.37 4.93 8.12
C LEU A 30 11.67 3.68 8.95
N ARG A 31 12.94 3.25 9.00
CA ARG A 31 13.35 2.09 9.81
C ARG A 31 13.07 2.29 11.29
N GLU A 32 13.32 3.48 11.83
CA GLU A 32 13.01 3.78 13.23
C GLU A 32 11.51 3.73 13.50
N ALA A 33 10.68 4.27 12.59
CA ALA A 33 9.23 4.19 12.72
C ALA A 33 8.73 2.73 12.69
N VAL A 34 9.29 1.90 11.80
CA VAL A 34 8.99 0.46 11.70
C VAL A 34 9.44 -0.26 12.96
N ASN A 35 10.68 -0.08 13.41
CA ASN A 35 11.24 -0.72 14.60
C ASN A 35 10.42 -0.41 15.85
N TYR A 36 10.09 0.85 16.10
CA TYR A 36 9.26 1.19 17.25
C TYR A 36 7.87 0.55 17.15
N SER A 37 7.29 0.54 15.94
CA SER A 37 5.96 -0.04 15.70
C SER A 37 5.95 -1.56 15.84
N THR A 38 7.01 -2.28 15.49
CA THR A 38 7.11 -3.74 15.72
C THR A 38 7.21 -4.07 17.21
N TRP A 39 7.95 -3.28 17.99
CA TRP A 39 7.97 -3.41 19.44
C TRP A 39 6.60 -3.12 20.07
N ALA A 40 5.93 -2.05 19.63
CA ALA A 40 4.57 -1.76 20.08
C ALA A 40 3.64 -2.93 19.73
N PHE A 41 3.67 -3.40 18.48
CA PHE A 41 2.88 -4.53 18.00
C PHE A 41 3.06 -5.78 18.88
N ALA A 42 4.31 -6.14 19.22
CA ALA A 42 4.59 -7.28 20.09
C ALA A 42 3.92 -7.14 21.46
N ARG A 43 4.07 -5.98 22.12
CA ARG A 43 3.45 -5.72 23.44
C ARG A 43 1.92 -5.76 23.39
N ILE A 44 1.35 -5.23 22.31
CA ILE A 44 -0.10 -5.20 22.08
C ILE A 44 -0.63 -6.63 21.93
N VAL A 45 0.02 -7.46 21.10
CA VAL A 45 -0.37 -8.86 20.90
C VAL A 45 -0.22 -9.68 22.17
N GLU A 46 0.85 -9.48 22.94
CA GLU A 46 1.12 -10.22 24.17
C GLU A 46 0.09 -9.95 25.25
N THR A 47 -0.27 -8.67 25.45
CA THR A 47 -1.15 -8.29 26.56
C THR A 47 -2.63 -8.34 26.18
N GLY A 48 -2.96 -7.97 24.95
CA GLY A 48 -4.34 -7.87 24.46
C GLY A 48 -5.23 -6.91 25.29
N PRO A 49 -6.43 -6.59 24.81
CA PRO A 49 -7.39 -5.85 25.61
C PRO A 49 -8.04 -6.77 26.65
N ALA A 50 -8.02 -6.37 27.92
CA ALA A 50 -8.70 -7.09 28.99
C ALA A 50 -10.24 -7.03 28.87
N SER A 51 -10.77 -5.94 28.30
CA SER A 51 -12.20 -5.59 28.31
C SER A 51 -12.94 -5.81 26.99
N MET A 52 -12.28 -6.37 25.97
CA MET A 52 -12.86 -6.54 24.62
C MET A 52 -12.87 -8.00 24.20
N HIS A 53 -13.89 -8.40 23.43
CA HIS A 53 -13.91 -9.72 22.83
C HIS A 53 -12.67 -9.94 21.93
N LYS A 54 -11.98 -11.07 22.11
CA LYS A 54 -10.72 -11.38 21.40
C LYS A 54 -10.84 -11.30 19.88
N ALA A 55 -12.01 -11.63 19.31
CA ALA A 55 -12.22 -11.53 17.86
C ALA A 55 -12.25 -10.08 17.34
N ALA A 56 -12.72 -9.12 18.14
CA ALA A 56 -12.72 -7.71 17.78
C ALA A 56 -11.31 -7.13 17.77
N PHE A 57 -10.42 -7.64 18.64
CA PHE A 57 -9.02 -7.23 18.66
C PHE A 57 -8.24 -7.62 17.38
N VAL A 58 -8.69 -8.63 16.64
CA VAL A 58 -8.00 -9.12 15.43
C VAL A 58 -7.91 -8.03 14.35
N ALA A 59 -8.98 -7.27 14.12
CA ALA A 59 -9.01 -6.28 13.04
C ALA A 59 -7.94 -5.18 13.18
N PRO A 60 -7.87 -4.42 14.30
CA PRO A 60 -6.85 -3.39 14.47
C PRO A 60 -5.43 -3.96 14.46
N VAL A 61 -5.20 -5.16 15.01
CA VAL A 61 -3.88 -5.81 15.00
C VAL A 61 -3.44 -6.19 13.59
N VAL A 62 -4.31 -6.83 12.80
CA VAL A 62 -3.99 -7.23 11.42
C VAL A 62 -3.74 -6.00 10.55
N LEU A 63 -4.55 -4.96 10.69
CA LEU A 63 -4.39 -3.71 9.94
C LEU A 63 -3.11 -2.97 10.35
N PHE A 64 -2.76 -2.95 11.64
CA PHE A 64 -1.52 -2.36 12.12
C PHE A 64 -0.29 -3.10 11.57
N ARG A 65 -0.29 -4.44 11.66
CA ARG A 65 0.76 -5.28 11.04
C ARG A 65 0.91 -4.98 9.55
N HIS A 66 -0.19 -4.88 8.82
CA HIS A 66 -0.16 -4.57 7.40
C HIS A 66 0.55 -3.24 7.11
N ILE A 67 0.28 -2.18 7.88
CA ILE A 67 0.92 -0.88 7.66
C ILE A 67 2.41 -0.90 8.02
N ILE A 68 2.81 -1.67 9.05
CA ILE A 68 4.23 -1.91 9.36
C ILE A 68 4.92 -2.57 8.17
N GLU A 69 4.37 -3.69 7.67
CA GLU A 69 4.92 -4.43 6.52
C GLU A 69 5.01 -3.56 5.26
N VAL A 70 3.97 -2.77 4.99
CA VAL A 70 3.95 -1.89 3.82
C VAL A 70 4.95 -0.74 3.99
N THR A 71 5.13 -0.20 5.18
CA THR A 71 6.11 0.88 5.43
C THR A 71 7.54 0.36 5.27
N ASP A 72 7.83 -0.85 5.75
CA ASP A 72 9.10 -1.54 5.53
C ASP A 72 9.36 -1.79 4.03
N ALA A 73 8.36 -2.33 3.31
CA ALA A 73 8.44 -2.53 1.86
C ALA A 73 8.67 -1.22 1.08
N ILE A 74 8.05 -0.11 1.51
CA ILE A 74 8.28 1.21 0.94
C ILE A 74 9.74 1.65 1.18
N GLU A 75 10.28 1.45 2.37
CA GLU A 75 11.69 1.77 2.66
C GLU A 75 12.64 1.02 1.72
N VAL A 76 12.42 -0.28 1.53
CA VAL A 76 13.21 -1.11 0.61
C VAL A 76 13.09 -0.62 -0.83
N ALA A 77 11.87 -0.28 -1.26
CA ALA A 77 11.62 0.25 -2.60
C ALA A 77 12.33 1.60 -2.82
N LEU A 78 12.25 2.52 -1.85
CA LEU A 78 12.89 3.83 -1.93
C LEU A 78 14.42 3.71 -1.93
N SER A 79 14.99 2.80 -1.13
CA SER A 79 16.43 2.50 -1.12
C SER A 79 16.94 2.01 -2.49
N ASN A 80 16.06 1.44 -3.31
CA ASN A 80 16.35 1.01 -4.68
C ASN A 80 15.91 2.03 -5.74
N SER A 81 15.56 3.26 -5.35
CA SER A 81 14.99 4.30 -6.24
C SER A 81 13.72 3.87 -6.99
N CYS A 82 12.95 2.94 -6.43
CA CYS A 82 11.69 2.44 -6.97
C CYS A 82 10.50 3.22 -6.41
N VAL A 83 10.46 4.54 -6.65
CA VAL A 83 9.46 5.44 -6.04
C VAL A 83 8.05 5.20 -6.57
N HIS A 84 7.88 5.00 -7.87
CA HIS A 84 6.55 4.80 -8.47
C HIS A 84 5.82 3.55 -7.94
N PRO A 85 6.46 2.37 -7.85
CA PRO A 85 5.85 1.22 -7.17
C PRO A 85 5.47 1.51 -5.71
N ALA A 86 6.28 2.27 -4.98
CA ALA A 86 6.00 2.62 -3.58
C ALA A 86 4.73 3.49 -3.41
N LYS A 87 4.34 4.29 -4.41
CA LYS A 87 3.05 5.03 -4.39
C LYS A 87 1.85 4.09 -4.36
N MET A 88 1.92 2.94 -5.05
CA MET A 88 0.84 1.96 -5.03
C MET A 88 0.65 1.36 -3.64
N MET A 89 1.77 1.12 -2.96
CA MET A 89 1.79 0.62 -1.58
C MET A 89 1.14 1.63 -0.61
N LEU A 90 1.42 2.93 -0.77
CA LEU A 90 0.81 3.98 0.05
C LEU A 90 -0.72 4.03 -0.02
N ARG A 91 -1.31 3.62 -1.14
CA ARG A 91 -2.77 3.52 -1.27
C ARG A 91 -3.34 2.51 -0.26
N GLY A 92 -2.73 1.33 -0.19
CA GLY A 92 -3.09 0.29 0.78
C GLY A 92 -2.90 0.78 2.21
N SER A 93 -1.76 1.41 2.50
CA SER A 93 -1.49 2.00 3.82
C SER A 93 -2.51 3.08 4.21
N PHE A 94 -2.95 3.92 3.28
CA PHE A 94 -3.96 4.94 3.54
C PHE A 94 -5.33 4.33 3.89
N GLU A 95 -5.79 3.34 3.12
CA GLU A 95 -7.05 2.65 3.40
C GLU A 95 -7.00 1.92 4.76
N ALA A 96 -5.87 1.27 5.06
CA ALA A 96 -5.67 0.61 6.34
C ALA A 96 -5.61 1.63 7.50
N MET A 97 -4.97 2.78 7.30
CA MET A 97 -4.92 3.85 8.29
C MET A 97 -6.32 4.37 8.62
N LEU A 98 -7.13 4.68 7.60
CA LEU A 98 -8.52 5.10 7.81
C LEU A 98 -9.34 4.01 8.52
N ALA A 99 -9.13 2.74 8.17
CA ALA A 99 -9.81 1.63 8.82
C ALA A 99 -9.46 1.55 10.31
N VAL A 100 -8.18 1.63 10.69
CA VAL A 100 -7.76 1.61 12.10
C VAL A 100 -8.30 2.82 12.84
N GLN A 101 -8.15 4.02 12.28
CA GLN A 101 -8.64 5.24 12.92
C GLN A 101 -10.15 5.18 13.15
N TYR A 102 -10.92 4.72 12.15
CA TYR A 102 -12.37 4.57 12.31
C TYR A 102 -12.74 3.54 13.37
N ILE A 103 -12.06 2.40 13.40
CA ILE A 103 -12.27 1.36 14.41
C ILE A 103 -11.95 1.92 15.81
N CYS A 104 -10.82 2.59 15.99
CA CYS A 104 -10.37 3.03 17.31
C CYS A 104 -11.05 4.32 17.80
N ASN A 105 -11.75 5.04 16.93
CA ASN A 105 -12.36 6.33 17.26
C ASN A 105 -13.56 6.21 18.22
N GLU A 106 -14.42 5.20 18.04
CA GLU A 106 -15.61 4.99 18.86
C GLU A 106 -16.15 3.57 18.63
N ASP A 107 -16.80 2.98 19.64
CA ASP A 107 -17.44 1.66 19.55
C ASP A 107 -16.54 0.60 18.90
N VAL A 108 -15.33 0.50 19.47
CA VAL A 108 -14.19 -0.21 18.89
C VAL A 108 -14.56 -1.66 18.60
N GLU A 109 -15.26 -2.31 19.53
CA GLU A 109 -15.68 -3.69 19.39
C GLU A 109 -16.61 -3.87 18.19
N ARG A 110 -17.71 -3.11 18.12
CA ARG A 110 -18.68 -3.23 17.05
C ARG A 110 -18.07 -2.91 15.68
N ARG A 111 -17.28 -1.84 15.57
CA ARG A 111 -16.62 -1.46 14.30
C ARG A 111 -15.59 -2.49 13.84
N ALA A 112 -14.82 -3.06 14.77
CA ALA A 112 -13.86 -4.11 14.45
C ALA A 112 -14.54 -5.42 14.02
N LEU A 113 -15.64 -5.80 14.68
CA LEU A 113 -16.43 -6.97 14.29
C LEU A 113 -17.10 -6.78 12.93
N ALA A 114 -17.55 -5.55 12.60
CA ALA A 114 -18.03 -5.21 11.27
C ALA A 114 -16.97 -5.38 10.19
N TRP A 115 -15.74 -4.92 10.46
CA TRP A 115 -14.60 -5.12 9.58
C TRP A 115 -14.31 -6.61 9.37
N LEU A 116 -14.25 -7.38 10.46
CA LEU A 116 -13.97 -8.82 10.42
C LEU A 116 -15.05 -9.57 9.62
N TYR A 117 -16.32 -9.34 9.92
CA TYR A 117 -17.45 -9.95 9.23
C TYR A 117 -17.43 -9.63 7.73
N ASN A 118 -17.14 -8.39 7.34
CA ASN A 118 -17.03 -8.02 5.92
C ASN A 118 -15.86 -8.72 5.23
N ASN A 119 -14.72 -8.93 5.90
CA ASN A 119 -13.61 -9.71 5.36
C ASN A 119 -14.00 -11.18 5.14
N VAL A 120 -14.66 -11.80 6.12
CA VAL A 120 -15.20 -13.16 6.01
C VAL A 120 -16.16 -13.27 4.84
N ARG A 121 -17.14 -12.35 4.75
CA ARG A 121 -18.09 -12.27 3.63
C ARG A 121 -17.37 -12.18 2.28
N ASN A 122 -16.40 -11.28 2.13
CA ASN A 122 -15.70 -11.09 0.86
C ASN A 122 -14.86 -12.31 0.45
N ARG A 123 -14.31 -13.05 1.43
CA ARG A 123 -13.67 -14.34 1.15
C ARG A 123 -14.70 -15.37 0.67
N MET A 124 -15.82 -15.51 1.38
CA MET A 124 -16.89 -16.43 0.99
C MET A 124 -17.41 -16.16 -0.42
N GLU A 125 -17.67 -14.90 -0.80
CA GLU A 125 -18.18 -14.58 -2.14
C GLU A 125 -17.19 -14.94 -3.26
N ARG A 126 -15.87 -14.79 -3.00
CA ARG A 126 -14.84 -15.26 -3.95
C ARG A 126 -14.83 -16.77 -4.09
N HIS A 127 -14.97 -17.50 -2.99
CA HIS A 127 -14.98 -18.97 -3.00
C HIS A 127 -16.24 -19.51 -3.69
N LYS A 128 -17.40 -18.90 -3.44
CA LYS A 128 -18.63 -19.22 -4.19
C LYS A 128 -18.50 -18.95 -5.68
N ALA A 129 -17.78 -17.89 -6.08
CA ALA A 129 -17.55 -17.60 -7.50
C ALA A 129 -16.70 -18.70 -8.16
N ILE A 130 -15.68 -19.21 -7.46
CA ILE A 130 -14.87 -20.36 -7.89
C ILE A 130 -15.77 -21.60 -8.06
N GLN A 131 -16.53 -21.98 -7.03
CA GLN A 131 -17.41 -23.16 -7.08
C GLN A 131 -18.51 -23.06 -8.14
N ALA A 132 -19.03 -21.86 -8.37
CA ALA A 132 -20.09 -21.64 -9.35
C ALA A 132 -19.55 -21.51 -10.80
N GLY A 133 -18.24 -21.71 -11.02
CA GLY A 133 -17.63 -21.60 -12.34
C GLY A 133 -17.73 -20.20 -12.94
N LYS A 134 -17.78 -19.15 -12.11
CA LYS A 134 -17.94 -17.75 -12.55
C LYS A 134 -16.62 -17.05 -12.87
N LEU A 135 -15.54 -17.81 -12.97
CA LEU A 135 -14.23 -17.33 -13.39
C LEU A 135 -14.10 -17.42 -14.91
N SER A 136 -13.02 -16.86 -15.47
CA SER A 136 -12.74 -17.01 -16.90
C SER A 136 -12.51 -18.47 -17.25
N ASP A 137 -12.87 -18.87 -18.48
CA ASP A 137 -12.71 -20.25 -18.97
C ASP A 137 -11.27 -20.76 -18.79
N ASP A 138 -10.26 -19.91 -19.02
CA ASP A 138 -8.86 -20.28 -18.84
C ASP A 138 -8.53 -20.61 -17.38
N LEU A 139 -9.04 -19.82 -16.43
CA LEU A 139 -8.83 -20.06 -15.00
C LEU A 139 -9.62 -21.29 -14.53
N MET A 140 -10.77 -21.56 -15.13
CA MET A 140 -11.56 -22.74 -14.85
C MET A 140 -10.87 -24.04 -15.28
N ARG A 141 -10.00 -24.02 -16.31
CA ARG A 141 -9.22 -25.20 -16.71
C ARG A 141 -8.10 -25.55 -15.74
N GLU A 142 -7.65 -24.60 -14.93
CA GLU A 142 -6.61 -24.80 -13.92
C GLU A 142 -7.17 -25.25 -12.57
N ILE A 143 -8.50 -25.27 -12.41
CA ILE A 143 -9.17 -25.69 -11.18
C ILE A 143 -9.38 -27.20 -11.22
N ASP A 144 -8.69 -27.90 -10.34
CA ASP A 144 -8.86 -29.34 -10.11
C ASP A 144 -9.78 -29.64 -8.92
N ASP A 145 -10.12 -30.92 -8.75
CA ASP A 145 -10.99 -31.40 -7.67
C ASP A 145 -10.38 -31.16 -6.27
N GLU A 146 -9.05 -31.19 -6.15
CA GLU A 146 -8.36 -30.93 -4.89
C GLU A 146 -8.54 -29.47 -4.45
N LEU A 147 -8.37 -28.52 -5.37
CA LEU A 147 -8.61 -27.11 -5.11
C LEU A 147 -10.08 -26.86 -4.75
N LEU A 148 -11.03 -27.49 -5.45
CA LEU A 148 -12.45 -27.37 -5.13
C LEU A 148 -12.79 -27.89 -3.73
N ALA A 149 -12.20 -29.02 -3.32
CA ALA A 149 -12.37 -29.57 -1.98
C ALA A 149 -11.83 -28.61 -0.90
N ARG A 150 -10.65 -28.02 -1.13
CA ARG A 150 -10.06 -27.00 -0.23
C ARG A 150 -10.94 -25.75 -0.13
N VAL A 151 -11.51 -25.31 -1.26
CA VAL A 151 -12.42 -24.16 -1.32
C VAL A 151 -13.70 -24.42 -0.51
N GLU A 152 -14.29 -25.62 -0.58
CA GLU A 152 -15.47 -25.96 0.24
C GLU A 152 -15.12 -26.03 1.74
N GLU A 153 -13.96 -26.60 2.10
CA GLU A 153 -13.52 -26.64 3.49
C GLU A 153 -13.36 -25.22 4.07
N GLU A 154 -12.68 -24.32 3.33
CA GLU A 154 -12.55 -22.92 3.73
C GLU A 154 -13.90 -22.21 3.81
N LEU A 155 -14.82 -22.48 2.88
CA LEU A 155 -16.19 -21.95 2.93
C LEU A 155 -16.92 -22.38 4.20
N GLN A 156 -16.81 -23.65 4.59
CA GLN A 156 -17.46 -24.15 5.79
C GLN A 156 -16.87 -23.48 7.05
N ARG A 157 -15.54 -23.29 7.11
CA ARG A 157 -14.90 -22.53 8.19
C ARG A 157 -15.41 -21.09 8.26
N PHE A 158 -15.57 -20.41 7.11
CA PHE A 158 -16.12 -19.05 7.07
C PHE A 158 -17.60 -18.98 7.44
N ARG A 159 -18.42 -19.99 7.10
CA ARG A 159 -19.82 -20.08 7.54
C ARG A 159 -19.89 -20.17 9.06
N THR A 160 -19.12 -21.07 9.67
CA THR A 160 -19.04 -21.20 11.13
C THR A 160 -18.61 -19.89 11.79
N LEU A 161 -17.60 -19.22 11.25
CA LEU A 161 -17.14 -17.93 11.78
C LEU A 161 -18.21 -16.84 11.63
N ARG A 162 -18.85 -16.72 10.45
CA ARG A 162 -19.93 -15.77 10.16
C ARG A 162 -21.10 -15.94 11.13
N ASP A 163 -21.44 -17.18 11.45
CA ASP A 163 -22.60 -17.54 12.28
C ASP A 163 -22.28 -17.52 13.78
N ALA A 164 -21.04 -17.20 14.16
CA ALA A 164 -20.64 -17.10 15.56
C ALA A 164 -21.50 -16.07 16.33
N PRO A 165 -21.87 -16.33 17.60
CA PRO A 165 -22.80 -15.49 18.36
C PRO A 165 -22.38 -14.00 18.42
N TYR A 166 -21.09 -13.72 18.57
CA TYR A 166 -20.56 -12.36 18.64
C TYR A 166 -20.64 -11.57 17.32
N LEU A 167 -20.91 -12.23 16.18
CA LEU A 167 -21.12 -11.54 14.89
C LEU A 167 -22.60 -11.36 14.54
N GLN A 168 -23.54 -11.86 15.35
CA GLN A 168 -24.97 -11.86 15.01
C GLN A 168 -25.56 -10.45 14.90
N GLU A 169 -25.09 -9.50 15.72
CA GLU A 169 -25.50 -8.10 15.60
C GLU A 169 -25.07 -7.50 14.25
N VAL A 170 -23.81 -7.71 13.88
CA VAL A 170 -23.24 -7.27 12.59
C VAL A 170 -23.99 -7.91 11.43
N HIS A 171 -24.29 -9.21 11.53
CA HIS A 171 -25.04 -9.94 10.51
C HIS A 171 -26.42 -9.32 10.26
N LYS A 172 -27.17 -9.03 11.33
CA LYS A 172 -28.49 -8.37 11.23
C LYS A 172 -28.38 -6.97 10.61
N ALA A 173 -27.41 -6.16 11.07
CA ALA A 173 -27.18 -4.83 10.50
C ALA A 173 -26.82 -4.88 9.01
N ALA A 174 -25.99 -5.86 8.62
CA ALA A 174 -25.61 -6.11 7.24
C ALA A 174 -26.80 -6.53 6.36
N GLN A 175 -27.71 -7.36 6.87
CA GLN A 175 -28.92 -7.76 6.14
C GLN A 175 -29.87 -6.56 5.94
N ALA A 176 -30.04 -5.73 6.97
CA ALA A 176 -30.87 -4.52 6.88
C ALA A 176 -30.29 -3.48 5.89
N SER A 177 -28.97 -3.47 5.69
CA SER A 177 -28.27 -2.51 4.82
C SER A 177 -28.30 -2.88 3.31
N GLY A 178 -28.92 -4.00 2.94
CA GLY A 178 -29.05 -4.45 1.55
C GLY A 178 -27.78 -5.12 0.98
N ARG A 179 -27.62 -5.15 -0.35
CA ARG A 179 -26.54 -5.94 -1.01
C ARG A 179 -25.20 -5.20 -1.14
N ARG A 180 -25.21 -3.86 -1.19
CA ARG A 180 -24.03 -3.04 -1.53
C ARG A 180 -23.54 -2.17 -0.36
N TRP A 181 -23.49 -2.71 0.85
CA TRP A 181 -22.94 -1.99 2.01
C TRP A 181 -21.42 -2.20 2.16
N ARG A 182 -20.79 -1.19 2.78
CA ARG A 182 -19.40 -1.21 3.28
C ARG A 182 -19.43 -1.38 4.80
N TRP A 183 -18.44 -2.04 5.38
CA TRP A 183 -18.42 -2.28 6.84
C TRP A 183 -18.48 -1.01 7.67
N HIS A 184 -17.80 0.05 7.23
CA HIS A 184 -17.85 1.36 7.88
C HIS A 184 -19.16 2.12 7.65
N SER A 185 -20.05 1.65 6.77
CA SER A 185 -21.37 2.25 6.52
C SER A 185 -22.48 1.72 7.43
N LEU A 186 -22.19 0.66 8.21
CA LEU A 186 -23.15 0.14 9.19
C LEU A 186 -23.38 1.19 10.30
N TRP A 187 -24.57 1.15 10.89
CA TRP A 187 -25.00 2.06 11.96
C TRP A 187 -24.82 3.55 11.63
N ASN A 188 -25.26 3.95 10.44
CA ASN A 188 -25.18 5.33 9.94
C ASN A 188 -23.75 5.86 9.75
N GLY A 189 -22.76 4.97 9.63
CA GLY A 189 -21.40 5.37 9.31
C GLY A 189 -21.20 5.80 7.84
N PRO A 190 -19.98 6.22 7.47
CA PRO A 190 -19.66 6.70 6.14
C PRO A 190 -19.99 5.70 5.02
N LYS A 191 -20.54 6.14 3.89
CA LYS A 191 -21.01 5.23 2.82
C LYS A 191 -19.92 4.78 1.86
N ASN A 192 -18.83 5.53 1.78
CA ASN A 192 -17.71 5.28 0.87
C ASN A 192 -16.40 5.80 1.48
N LEU A 193 -15.27 5.52 0.81
CA LEU A 193 -13.94 5.87 1.31
C LEU A 193 -13.73 7.40 1.40
N TRP A 194 -14.36 8.16 0.50
CA TRP A 194 -14.30 9.62 0.52
C TRP A 194 -15.00 10.20 1.75
N GLU A 195 -16.22 9.72 2.03
CA GLU A 195 -16.96 10.11 3.24
C GLU A 195 -16.23 9.66 4.51
N LEU A 196 -15.56 8.50 4.47
CA LEU A 196 -14.74 8.01 5.59
C LEU A 196 -13.54 8.92 5.83
N ALA A 197 -12.82 9.30 4.77
CA ALA A 197 -11.72 10.24 4.85
C ALA A 197 -12.19 11.60 5.38
N ARG A 198 -13.34 12.10 4.90
CA ARG A 198 -13.95 13.34 5.41
C ARG A 198 -14.31 13.24 6.90
N HIS A 199 -14.92 12.13 7.31
CA HIS A 199 -15.29 11.88 8.70
C HIS A 199 -14.08 11.88 9.65
N LEU A 200 -12.94 11.40 9.17
CA LEU A 200 -11.68 11.32 9.93
C LEU A 200 -10.76 12.54 9.72
N ASP A 201 -11.23 13.61 9.07
CA ASP A 201 -10.45 14.80 8.74
C ASP A 201 -9.16 14.48 7.95
N ARG A 202 -9.32 13.67 6.90
CA ARG A 202 -8.26 13.22 5.96
C ARG A 202 -8.64 13.45 4.50
N LEU A 203 -9.53 14.40 4.24
CA LEU A 203 -10.01 14.68 2.89
C LEU A 203 -8.88 15.19 1.97
N ASP A 204 -7.95 15.97 2.50
CA ASP A 204 -6.80 16.47 1.74
C ASP A 204 -5.91 15.34 1.22
N ASP A 205 -5.63 14.35 2.08
CA ASP A 205 -4.87 13.15 1.69
C ASP A 205 -5.63 12.33 0.62
N PHE A 206 -6.96 12.29 0.71
CA PHE A 206 -7.78 11.61 -0.27
C PHE A 206 -7.71 12.30 -1.66
N GLU A 207 -7.97 13.61 -1.72
CA GLU A 207 -8.06 14.33 -2.99
C GLU A 207 -6.70 14.55 -3.64
N LEU A 208 -5.68 14.91 -2.86
CA LEU A 208 -4.36 15.27 -3.40
C LEU A 208 -3.52 14.04 -3.74
N LEU A 209 -3.62 12.97 -2.94
CA LEU A 209 -2.68 11.86 -3.02
C LEU A 209 -3.36 10.59 -3.48
N TYR A 210 -4.40 10.14 -2.76
CA TYR A 210 -5.07 8.89 -3.07
C TYR A 210 -5.65 8.88 -4.48
N ARG A 211 -6.35 9.96 -4.88
CA ARG A 211 -6.97 10.07 -6.21
C ARG A 211 -5.92 10.08 -7.32
N GLN A 212 -4.84 10.83 -7.14
CA GLN A 212 -3.72 10.86 -8.08
C GLN A 212 -3.12 9.45 -8.22
N TRP A 213 -2.76 8.81 -7.11
CA TRP A 213 -2.15 7.48 -7.11
C TRP A 213 -3.11 6.39 -7.62
N SER A 214 -4.42 6.55 -7.47
CA SER A 214 -5.38 5.63 -8.06
C SER A 214 -5.42 5.73 -9.59
N GLY A 215 -5.38 6.95 -10.14
CA GLY A 215 -5.28 7.15 -11.59
C GLY A 215 -3.98 6.58 -12.18
N GLU A 216 -2.91 6.71 -11.41
CA GLU A 216 -1.59 6.14 -11.69
C GLU A 216 -1.59 4.59 -11.79
N VAL A 217 -2.38 3.89 -10.97
CA VAL A 217 -2.52 2.41 -10.97
C VAL A 217 -3.30 1.92 -12.18
N HIS A 218 -4.32 2.67 -12.61
CA HIS A 218 -5.15 2.29 -13.75
C HIS A 218 -4.56 2.69 -15.11
N ALA A 219 -3.26 3.06 -15.16
CA ALA A 219 -2.57 3.60 -16.34
C ALA A 219 -3.24 4.82 -17.01
N SER A 220 -4.34 5.34 -16.44
CA SER A 220 -5.11 6.48 -16.94
C SER A 220 -4.31 7.79 -16.96
N SER A 221 -3.20 7.84 -16.22
CA SER A 221 -2.27 8.98 -16.14
C SER A 221 -0.92 8.73 -16.81
N GLY A 222 -0.82 7.76 -17.74
CA GLY A 222 0.45 7.32 -18.34
C GLY A 222 1.29 8.44 -18.94
N LEU A 223 0.68 9.37 -19.67
CA LEU A 223 1.40 10.47 -20.35
C LEU A 223 2.24 11.33 -19.39
N ARG A 224 1.70 11.70 -18.23
CA ARG A 224 2.41 12.54 -17.24
C ARG A 224 3.55 11.82 -16.54
N LYS A 225 3.55 10.48 -16.55
CA LYS A 225 4.61 9.67 -15.94
C LYS A 225 5.73 9.34 -16.91
N THR A 226 5.39 9.25 -18.19
CA THR A 226 6.35 8.87 -19.22
C THR A 226 7.10 10.09 -19.73
N PHE A 227 6.42 11.23 -19.88
CA PHE A 227 6.99 12.41 -20.53
C PHE A 227 7.07 13.61 -19.59
N HIS A 228 8.20 14.29 -19.63
CA HIS A 228 8.41 15.62 -19.09
C HIS A 228 8.52 16.62 -20.24
N VAL A 229 7.80 17.73 -20.18
CA VAL A 229 7.93 18.83 -21.15
C VAL A 229 8.85 19.88 -20.53
N GLY A 230 10.03 20.06 -21.12
CA GLY A 230 11.00 21.08 -20.72
C GLY A 230 10.48 22.49 -20.98
N GLN A 231 11.15 23.49 -20.41
CA GLN A 231 10.80 24.92 -20.62
C GLN A 231 10.96 25.35 -22.09
N ASP A 232 11.78 24.64 -22.86
CA ASP A 232 11.99 24.81 -24.29
C ASP A 232 10.93 24.13 -25.17
N GLY A 233 9.92 23.49 -24.55
CA GLY A 233 8.86 22.75 -25.23
C GLY A 233 9.28 21.36 -25.70
N ARG A 234 10.54 20.93 -25.48
CA ARG A 234 10.99 19.58 -25.84
C ARG A 234 10.44 18.56 -24.86
N GLN A 235 10.05 17.40 -25.37
CA GLN A 235 9.59 16.27 -24.56
C GLN A 235 10.75 15.34 -24.26
N SER A 236 10.90 14.94 -22.99
CA SER A 236 11.87 13.95 -22.56
C SER A 236 11.20 12.81 -21.82
N ILE A 237 11.80 11.62 -21.89
CA ILE A 237 11.32 10.45 -21.16
C ILE A 237 11.79 10.55 -19.71
N ILE A 238 10.87 10.40 -18.77
CA ILE A 238 11.18 10.29 -17.35
C ILE A 238 11.77 8.89 -17.11
N PRO A 239 12.96 8.76 -16.50
CA PRO A 239 13.52 7.45 -16.18
C PRO A 239 12.60 6.62 -15.29
N ILE A 240 12.55 5.30 -15.51
CA ILE A 240 11.70 4.38 -14.72
C ILE A 240 12.00 4.51 -13.22
N ARG A 241 13.29 4.69 -12.87
CA ARG A 241 13.74 4.97 -11.50
C ARG A 241 13.96 6.47 -11.31
N SER A 242 12.86 7.20 -11.26
CA SER A 242 12.86 8.62 -10.92
C SER A 242 12.69 8.82 -9.42
N PRO A 243 13.50 9.67 -8.78
CA PRO A 243 13.31 10.06 -7.39
C PRO A 243 12.23 11.13 -7.20
N VAL A 244 11.55 11.52 -8.27
CA VAL A 244 10.38 12.41 -8.20
C VAL A 244 9.38 11.83 -7.21
N ASP A 245 8.92 12.68 -6.29
CA ASP A 245 8.04 12.35 -5.18
C ASP A 245 8.63 11.49 -4.04
N MET A 246 9.92 11.13 -4.08
CA MET A 246 10.54 10.29 -3.02
C MET A 246 10.31 10.85 -1.61
N LYS A 247 10.43 12.18 -1.43
CA LYS A 247 10.13 12.85 -0.15
C LYS A 247 8.66 12.71 0.25
N ILE A 248 7.74 12.96 -0.68
CA ILE A 248 6.29 12.88 -0.39
C ILE A 248 5.92 11.45 -0.01
N VAL A 249 6.46 10.46 -0.74
CA VAL A 249 6.22 9.04 -0.46
C VAL A 249 6.74 8.65 0.93
N ALA A 250 7.97 9.02 1.26
CA ALA A 250 8.55 8.75 2.58
C ALA A 250 7.79 9.43 3.72
N ASP A 251 7.43 10.70 3.58
CA ASP A 251 6.70 11.42 4.63
C ASP A 251 5.30 10.85 4.87
N LYS A 252 4.62 10.41 3.80
CA LYS A 252 3.30 9.79 3.91
C LYS A 252 3.36 8.40 4.51
N ALA A 253 4.33 7.57 4.12
CA ALA A 253 4.55 6.26 4.73
C ALA A 253 4.75 6.39 6.24
N ARG A 254 5.67 7.28 6.66
CA ARG A 254 5.90 7.60 8.07
C ARG A 254 4.62 8.10 8.75
N SER A 255 3.94 9.07 8.16
CA SER A 255 2.78 9.71 8.81
C SER A 255 1.62 8.73 9.00
N TYR A 256 1.32 7.90 8.00
CA TYR A 256 0.27 6.88 8.11
C TYR A 256 0.59 5.84 9.19
N LEU A 257 1.83 5.36 9.24
CA LEU A 257 2.26 4.44 10.30
C LEU A 257 2.15 5.09 11.69
N LEU A 258 2.60 6.34 11.85
CA LEU A 258 2.50 7.04 13.13
C LEU A 258 1.04 7.31 13.53
N TYR A 259 0.15 7.68 12.62
CA TYR A 259 -1.27 7.86 12.96
C TYR A 259 -1.91 6.58 13.47
N VAL A 260 -1.57 5.44 12.86
CA VAL A 260 -2.03 4.13 13.32
C VAL A 260 -1.41 3.75 14.66
N LEU A 261 -0.10 3.92 14.82
CA LEU A 261 0.59 3.69 16.08
C LEU A 261 -0.04 4.48 17.23
N LEU A 262 -0.37 5.76 16.99
CA LEU A 262 -1.05 6.60 17.98
C LEU A 262 -2.41 6.02 18.36
N ALA A 263 -3.28 5.79 17.37
CA ALA A 263 -4.63 5.26 17.59
C ALA A 263 -4.63 3.91 18.32
N ILE A 264 -3.65 3.04 17.99
CA ILE A 264 -3.52 1.72 18.60
C ILE A 264 -3.02 1.82 20.05
N ILE A 265 -2.00 2.64 20.33
CA ILE A 265 -1.50 2.81 21.70
C ILE A 265 -2.60 3.43 22.58
N ASP A 266 -3.26 4.49 22.10
CA ASP A 266 -4.31 5.16 22.87
C ASP A 266 -5.51 4.22 23.12
N GLY A 267 -5.85 3.35 22.16
CA GLY A 267 -6.97 2.41 22.29
C GLY A 267 -6.68 1.14 23.09
N PHE A 268 -5.45 0.64 23.07
CA PHE A 268 -5.13 -0.72 23.57
C PHE A 268 -4.02 -0.76 24.63
N ARG A 269 -3.27 0.33 24.83
CA ARG A 269 -2.18 0.42 25.81
C ARG A 269 -2.25 1.76 26.58
N PRO A 270 -3.39 2.06 27.24
CA PRO A 270 -3.48 3.26 28.07
C PRO A 270 -2.40 3.20 29.16
N GLY A 271 -1.61 4.26 29.29
CA GLY A 271 -0.43 4.34 30.18
C GLY A 271 0.92 4.32 29.46
N GLU A 272 0.99 3.95 28.17
CA GLU A 272 2.24 4.03 27.39
C GLU A 272 2.45 5.41 26.71
N GLU A 273 1.57 6.38 26.93
CA GLU A 273 1.59 7.66 26.22
C GLU A 273 2.87 8.44 26.51
N ALA A 274 3.37 8.39 27.74
CA ALA A 274 4.59 9.09 28.16
C ALA A 274 5.83 8.54 27.43
N GLY A 275 6.03 7.23 27.44
CA GLY A 275 7.16 6.59 26.76
C GLY A 275 7.11 6.78 25.24
N ARG A 276 5.91 6.74 24.64
CA ARG A 276 5.70 7.09 23.24
C ARG A 276 6.03 8.54 22.93
N ALA A 277 5.57 9.47 23.76
CA ALA A 277 5.81 10.89 23.58
C ALA A 277 7.30 11.23 23.71
N GLU A 278 7.99 10.58 24.64
CA GLU A 278 9.44 10.68 24.81
C GLU A 278 10.18 10.18 23.57
N TRP A 279 9.88 8.97 23.08
CA TRP A 279 10.45 8.44 21.84
C TRP A 279 10.22 9.37 20.65
N HIS A 280 8.98 9.84 20.48
CA HIS A 280 8.65 10.73 19.36
C HIS A 280 9.45 12.04 19.43
N ARG A 281 9.57 12.63 20.63
CA ARG A 281 10.32 13.88 20.85
C ARG A 281 11.82 13.71 20.65
N ASN A 282 12.40 12.65 21.21
CA ASN A 282 13.85 12.50 21.31
C ASN A 282 14.47 11.80 20.10
N VAL A 283 13.67 11.02 19.36
CA VAL A 283 14.16 10.21 18.22
C VAL A 283 13.48 10.63 16.91
N MET A 284 12.15 10.50 16.84
CA MET A 284 11.42 10.70 15.58
C MET A 284 11.43 12.16 15.10
N MET A 285 11.28 13.13 16.00
CA MET A 285 11.28 14.55 15.67
C MET A 285 12.62 15.05 15.11
N PRO A 286 13.78 14.71 15.71
CA PRO A 286 15.08 15.02 15.11
C PRO A 286 15.26 14.44 13.70
N LEU A 287 14.85 13.18 13.48
CA LEU A 287 14.90 12.56 12.15
C LEU A 287 13.99 13.30 11.16
N LYS A 288 12.77 13.63 11.56
CA LYS A 288 11.84 14.43 10.76
C LYS A 288 12.39 15.83 10.44
N GLN A 289 13.10 16.46 11.38
CA GLN A 289 13.70 17.77 11.15
C GLN A 289 14.83 17.70 10.13
N LYS A 290 15.71 16.68 10.23
CA LYS A 290 16.72 16.41 9.19
C LYS A 290 16.07 16.18 7.83
N PHE A 291 14.99 15.40 7.79
CA PHE A 291 14.22 15.12 6.57
C PHE A 291 13.56 16.37 5.95
N ARG A 292 13.10 17.31 6.78
CA ARG A 292 12.58 18.59 6.28
C ARG A 292 13.69 19.44 5.68
N ASN A 293 14.84 19.48 6.34
CA ASN A 293 15.97 20.33 5.99
C ASN A 293 16.77 19.84 4.78
N VAL A 294 16.69 18.55 4.40
CA VAL A 294 17.39 18.05 3.21
C VAL A 294 16.76 18.63 1.94
N SER A 295 17.52 19.48 1.25
CA SER A 295 17.19 19.95 -0.09
C SER A 295 17.62 18.90 -1.10
N PHE A 296 16.74 18.56 -2.03
CA PHE A 296 17.04 17.65 -3.12
C PHE A 296 16.51 18.24 -4.41
N THR A 297 17.38 18.42 -5.39
CA THR A 297 17.01 18.88 -6.73
C THR A 297 17.31 17.77 -7.71
N PHE A 298 16.25 17.16 -8.24
CA PHE A 298 16.39 16.22 -9.34
C PHE A 298 16.33 17.00 -10.65
N LYS A 299 17.41 16.99 -11.41
CA LYS A 299 17.39 17.48 -12.79
C LYS A 299 17.04 16.31 -13.69
N VAL A 300 15.87 16.38 -14.31
CA VAL A 300 15.54 15.50 -15.43
C VAL A 300 16.48 15.92 -16.56
N THR A 301 17.52 15.14 -16.83
CA THR A 301 18.29 15.33 -18.04
C THR A 301 17.42 14.85 -19.19
N PRO A 302 17.04 15.72 -20.15
CA PRO A 302 16.33 15.27 -21.33
C PRO A 302 17.15 14.19 -22.02
N TYR A 303 16.57 13.00 -22.16
CA TYR A 303 17.18 12.05 -23.07
C TYR A 303 16.83 12.47 -24.49
N GLU A 304 17.80 13.09 -25.14
CA GLU A 304 17.77 13.30 -26.58
C GLU A 304 18.31 12.04 -27.24
N TRP A 305 17.51 11.43 -28.11
CA TRP A 305 17.95 10.30 -28.92
C TRP A 305 19.15 10.73 -29.76
N GLN A 306 20.34 10.28 -29.38
CA GLN A 306 21.52 10.55 -30.18
C GLN A 306 21.54 9.62 -31.40
N GLU A 307 22.17 10.06 -32.49
CA GLU A 307 22.32 9.23 -33.69
C GLU A 307 22.99 7.89 -33.37
N GLU A 308 23.92 7.86 -32.41
CA GLU A 308 24.57 6.63 -31.96
C GLU A 308 23.60 5.65 -31.30
N ASP A 309 22.63 6.14 -30.52
CA ASP A 309 21.63 5.28 -29.89
C ASP A 309 20.66 4.73 -30.94
N GLN A 310 20.28 5.55 -31.92
CA GLN A 310 19.50 5.09 -33.07
C GLN A 310 20.27 4.05 -33.89
N ARG A 311 21.58 4.25 -34.09
CA ARG A 311 22.45 3.32 -34.81
C ARG A 311 22.53 1.98 -34.06
N ARG A 312 22.80 2.00 -32.75
CA ARG A 312 22.83 0.79 -31.90
C ARG A 312 21.50 0.04 -31.91
N LEU A 313 20.36 0.74 -31.91
CA LEU A 313 19.05 0.11 -32.03
C LEU A 313 18.85 -0.57 -33.39
N ARG A 314 19.33 0.05 -34.48
CA ARG A 314 19.27 -0.56 -35.83
C ARG A 314 20.18 -1.78 -35.91
N GLU A 315 21.45 -1.64 -35.53
CA GLU A 315 22.43 -2.75 -35.52
C GLU A 315 21.90 -3.97 -34.76
N LYS A 316 21.32 -3.75 -33.57
CA LYS A 316 20.74 -4.83 -32.76
C LYS A 316 19.46 -5.42 -33.34
N ARG A 317 18.64 -4.63 -34.03
CA ARG A 317 17.46 -5.15 -34.73
C ARG A 317 17.89 -6.07 -35.86
N ASP A 318 18.89 -5.65 -36.63
CA ASP A 318 19.40 -6.42 -37.76
C ASP A 318 20.09 -7.72 -37.27
N GLU A 319 20.79 -7.70 -36.12
CA GLU A 319 21.30 -8.90 -35.45
C GLU A 319 20.17 -9.88 -35.06
N GLN A 320 19.09 -9.39 -34.48
CA GLN A 320 17.95 -10.22 -34.06
C GLN A 320 17.24 -10.84 -35.27
N GLU A 321 16.99 -10.05 -36.33
CA GLU A 321 16.41 -10.53 -37.58
C GLU A 321 17.28 -11.62 -38.23
N SER A 322 18.61 -11.50 -38.14
CA SER A 322 19.52 -12.55 -38.61
C SER A 322 19.44 -13.84 -37.78
N VAL A 323 19.27 -13.74 -36.46
CA VAL A 323 19.14 -14.91 -35.58
C VAL A 323 17.81 -15.63 -35.85
N ASP A 324 16.72 -14.88 -35.99
CA ASP A 324 15.40 -15.45 -36.24
C ASP A 324 15.33 -16.10 -37.64
N ALA A 325 15.96 -15.48 -38.66
CA ALA A 325 16.06 -16.07 -40.00
C ALA A 325 16.83 -17.40 -40.03
N VAL A 326 17.85 -17.58 -39.17
CA VAL A 326 18.56 -18.85 -39.01
C VAL A 326 17.72 -19.88 -38.27
N ARG A 327 16.87 -19.44 -37.33
CA ARG A 327 16.01 -20.34 -36.56
C ARG A 327 14.84 -20.89 -37.38
N ASP A 328 14.38 -20.13 -38.37
CA ASP A 328 13.25 -20.48 -39.22
C ASP A 328 13.66 -21.27 -40.50
N ALA A 329 14.96 -21.43 -40.75
CA ALA A 329 15.54 -22.17 -41.90
C ALA A 329 15.88 -23.63 -41.53
#